data_AF-A0A7W2H4C5-F1
#
_entry.id   AF-A0A7W2H4C5-F1
#
_cell.length_a   1.000
_cell.length_b   1.000
_cell.length_c   1.000
_cell.angle_alpha   90.00
_cell.angle_beta   90.00
_cell.angle_gamma   90.00
#
_symmetry.space_group_name_H-M   'P 1'
#
loop_
_entity.id
_entity.type
_entity.pdbx_description
1 polymer ?
#
loop_
_entity_poly.entity_id
_entity_poly.type
_entity_poly.pdbx_seq_one_letter_code
_entity_poly.pdbx_strand_id
1 'polypeptide(L)'
;FDTPTLDLHKAAAYRRRPRFKARTRYYQQTNTAMLEVKTKDGRGKTVKIRTEYDSETLHSLNKQGRQFINSIVEEKEIVKDLRRTLTTNYQRTTIVDLATQTRMTCDEFLTCSDWENNTISLPMIILETKSSQNPSPFDRWLWSHNLRPSRISKYCTTLAVLHPELPSNKWNTTIKTYF
;
A
#
# COMPACT_ATOMS: atom_id res chain seq x y z
N PHE A 1 -3.57 8.20 1.70
CA PHE A 1 -3.71 9.47 2.43
C PHE A 1 -2.53 9.64 3.36
N ASP A 2 -2.10 10.88 3.54
CA ASP A 2 -1.01 11.28 4.43
C ASP A 2 -1.19 12.77 4.77
N THR A 3 -0.41 13.29 5.72
CA THR A 3 -0.44 14.71 6.08
C THR A 3 0.26 15.54 5.00
N PRO A 4 0.08 16.89 4.97
CA PRO A 4 0.80 17.76 4.05
C PRO A 4 2.32 17.61 4.14
N THR A 5 2.84 17.32 5.33
CA THR A 5 4.26 17.09 5.62
C THR A 5 4.70 15.63 5.46
N LEU A 6 3.80 14.73 5.02
CA LEU A 6 4.06 13.31 4.75
C LEU A 6 4.56 12.54 5.97
N ASP A 7 3.93 12.76 7.13
CA ASP A 7 4.38 12.19 8.40
C ASP A 7 4.26 10.66 8.41
N LEU A 8 3.26 10.07 7.75
CA LEU A 8 3.12 8.60 7.68
C LEU A 8 4.20 7.98 6.78
N HIS A 9 4.55 8.64 5.67
CA HIS A 9 5.69 8.23 4.84
C HIS A 9 6.99 8.27 5.63
N LYS A 10 7.29 9.41 6.27
CA LYS A 10 8.50 9.60 7.09
C LYS A 10 8.56 8.56 8.23
N ALA A 11 7.47 8.38 8.96
CA ALA A 11 7.37 7.37 10.02
C ALA A 11 7.61 5.95 9.48
N ALA A 12 7.05 5.62 8.31
CA ALA A 12 7.29 4.33 7.65
C ALA A 12 8.75 4.16 7.23
N ALA A 13 9.40 5.18 6.69
CA ALA A 13 10.82 5.15 6.30
C ALA A 13 11.75 4.99 7.51
N TYR A 14 11.50 5.75 8.58
CA TYR A 14 12.32 5.79 9.80
C TYR A 14 11.97 4.72 10.84
N ARG A 15 10.93 3.90 10.61
CA ARG A 15 10.42 2.90 11.58
C ARG A 15 9.89 3.54 12.88
N ARG A 16 9.38 4.77 12.82
CA ARG A 16 8.83 5.52 13.96
C ARG A 16 7.30 5.44 14.01
N ARG A 17 6.70 5.85 15.13
CA ARG A 17 5.24 6.07 15.23
C ARG A 17 4.88 7.41 14.58
N PRO A 18 3.64 7.59 14.08
CA PRO A 18 2.57 6.59 13.94
C PRO A 18 2.90 5.49 12.93
N ARG A 19 2.31 4.29 13.09
CA ARG A 19 2.52 3.17 12.16
C ARG A 19 1.22 2.67 11.55
N PHE A 20 0.49 3.58 10.89
CA PHE A 20 -0.67 3.21 10.09
C PHE A 20 -0.59 3.72 8.65
N LYS A 21 -1.43 3.15 7.78
CA LYS A 21 -1.66 3.60 6.41
C LYS A 21 -3.16 3.63 6.17
N ALA A 22 -3.68 4.73 5.66
CA ALA A 22 -5.08 4.87 5.26
C ALA A 22 -5.19 5.10 3.76
N ARG A 23 -6.12 4.39 3.11
CA ARG A 23 -6.39 4.51 1.68
C ARG A 23 -7.84 4.16 1.36
N THR A 24 -8.42 4.89 0.42
CA THR A 24 -9.58 4.43 -0.33
C THR A 24 -9.08 3.48 -1.42
N ARG A 25 -9.89 2.51 -1.78
CA ARG A 25 -9.62 1.57 -2.87
C ARG A 25 -10.91 1.30 -3.61
N TYR A 26 -10.89 1.55 -4.91
CA TYR A 26 -11.97 1.22 -5.82
C TYR A 26 -11.66 -0.06 -6.60
N TYR A 27 -12.66 -0.91 -6.74
CA TYR A 27 -12.62 -2.16 -7.47
C TYR A 27 -13.55 -2.03 -8.68
N GLN A 28 -12.96 -1.76 -9.85
CA GLN A 28 -13.73 -1.49 -11.06
C GLN A 28 -14.62 -2.67 -11.47
N GLN A 29 -14.12 -3.90 -11.34
CA GLN A 29 -14.87 -5.12 -11.71
C GLN A 29 -16.16 -5.32 -10.90
N THR A 30 -16.17 -4.91 -9.62
CA THR A 30 -17.32 -5.10 -8.73
C THR A 30 -18.05 -3.80 -8.42
N ASN A 31 -17.63 -2.69 -9.05
CA ASN A 31 -18.09 -1.33 -8.75
C ASN A 31 -18.15 -1.05 -7.23
N THR A 32 -17.10 -1.42 -6.50
CA THR A 32 -17.08 -1.31 -5.03
C THR A 32 -15.94 -0.42 -4.57
N ALA A 33 -16.22 0.48 -3.63
CA ALA A 33 -15.21 1.30 -2.96
C ALA A 33 -15.09 0.93 -1.48
N MET A 34 -13.87 0.95 -0.98
CA MET A 34 -13.53 0.55 0.39
C MET A 34 -12.55 1.54 1.00
N LEU A 35 -12.78 1.96 2.24
CA LEU A 35 -11.79 2.66 3.06
C LEU A 35 -11.02 1.62 3.87
N GLU A 36 -9.73 1.51 3.64
CA GLU A 36 -8.84 0.53 4.25
C GLU A 36 -7.81 1.20 5.15
N VAL A 37 -7.69 0.72 6.38
CA VAL A 37 -6.64 1.11 7.33
C VAL A 37 -5.77 -0.11 7.63
N LYS A 38 -4.46 0.04 7.42
CA LYS A 38 -3.46 -0.94 7.86
C LYS A 38 -2.71 -0.36 9.04
N THR A 39 -2.70 -1.05 10.17
CA THR A 39 -1.98 -0.64 11.38
C THR A 39 -1.30 -1.83 12.04
N LYS A 40 -0.63 -1.61 13.17
CA LYS A 40 -0.17 -2.66 14.08
C LYS A 40 -1.18 -2.81 15.21
N ASP A 41 -1.54 -4.04 15.56
CA ASP A 41 -2.27 -4.29 16.80
C ASP A 41 -1.37 -4.07 18.03
N GLY A 42 -1.95 -4.12 19.23
CA GLY A 42 -1.23 -3.95 20.50
C GLY A 42 -0.11 -4.98 20.74
N ARG A 43 -0.02 -6.03 19.92
CA ARG A 43 1.02 -7.08 19.96
C ARG A 43 2.00 -6.99 18.79
N GLY A 44 1.92 -5.94 17.97
CA GLY A 44 2.84 -5.68 16.86
C GLY A 44 2.52 -6.43 15.55
N LYS A 45 1.45 -7.22 15.49
CA LYS A 45 0.97 -7.87 14.27
C LYS A 45 0.32 -6.84 13.36
N THR A 46 0.55 -6.95 12.05
CA THR A 46 -0.13 -6.07 11.09
C THR A 46 -1.58 -6.49 10.93
N VAL A 47 -2.51 -5.57 11.16
CA VAL A 47 -3.94 -5.75 10.94
C VAL A 47 -4.43 -4.82 9.84
N LYS A 48 -5.40 -5.29 9.06
CA LYS A 48 -6.08 -4.49 8.03
C LYS A 48 -7.57 -4.51 8.34
N ILE A 49 -8.12 -3.34 8.61
CA ILE A 49 -9.54 -3.13 8.87
C ILE A 49 -10.08 -2.30 7.70
N ARG A 50 -11.30 -2.58 7.26
CA ARG A 50 -11.93 -1.87 6.14
C ARG A 50 -13.42 -1.70 6.36
N THR A 51 -13.97 -0.65 5.75
CA THR A 51 -15.40 -0.41 5.63
C THR A 51 -15.73 -0.04 4.19
N GLU A 52 -16.97 -0.23 3.77
CA GLU A 52 -17.46 0.34 2.50
C GLU A 52 -17.27 1.85 2.48
N TYR A 53 -17.07 2.38 1.29
CA TYR A 53 -16.87 3.80 1.06
C TYR A 53 -17.56 4.20 -0.24
N ASP A 54 -17.88 5.48 -0.36
CA ASP A 54 -18.51 6.02 -1.55
C ASP A 54 -17.48 6.15 -2.69
N SER A 55 -17.86 5.65 -3.88
CA SER A 55 -17.05 5.69 -5.09
C SER A 55 -16.92 7.08 -5.69
N GLU A 56 -17.86 7.99 -5.41
CA GLU A 56 -17.82 9.37 -5.92
C GLU A 56 -16.85 10.25 -5.12
N THR A 57 -16.56 9.89 -3.87
CA THR A 57 -15.70 10.67 -2.96
C THR A 57 -14.35 10.02 -2.67
N LEU A 58 -13.87 9.13 -3.55
CA LEU A 58 -12.61 8.37 -3.37
C LEU A 58 -11.38 9.23 -3.06
N HIS A 59 -11.33 10.46 -3.56
CA HIS A 59 -10.17 11.36 -3.43
C HIS A 59 -10.19 12.22 -2.15
N SER A 60 -11.23 12.13 -1.33
CA SER A 60 -11.35 12.87 -0.08
C SER A 60 -11.78 11.97 1.07
N LEU A 61 -11.47 12.40 2.30
CA LEU A 61 -11.97 11.76 3.52
C LEU A 61 -13.13 12.59 4.05
N ASN A 62 -14.35 12.06 3.94
CA ASN A 62 -15.52 12.66 4.55
C ASN A 62 -15.50 12.46 6.09
N LYS A 63 -16.46 13.06 6.79
CA LYS A 63 -16.56 13.00 8.26
C LYS A 63 -16.59 11.56 8.78
N GLN A 64 -17.38 10.69 8.15
CA GLN A 64 -17.51 9.28 8.54
C GLN A 64 -16.20 8.51 8.33
N GLY A 65 -15.51 8.74 7.21
CA GLY A 65 -14.21 8.14 6.92
C GLY A 65 -13.15 8.53 7.96
N ARG A 66 -13.13 9.80 8.38
CA ARG A 66 -12.25 10.25 9.47
C ARG A 66 -12.61 9.62 10.81
N GLN A 67 -13.90 9.52 11.14
CA GLN A 67 -14.37 8.84 12.35
C GLN A 67 -13.97 7.36 12.36
N PHE A 68 -14.12 6.67 11.22
CA PHE A 68 -13.68 5.28 11.06
C PHE A 68 -12.18 5.13 11.31
N ILE A 69 -11.34 5.99 10.72
CA ILE A 69 -9.88 5.93 10.96
C ILE A 69 -9.58 6.20 12.44
N ASN A 70 -10.21 7.21 13.06
CA ASN A 70 -10.04 7.54 14.48
C ASN A 70 -10.52 6.43 15.44
N SER A 71 -11.40 5.53 15.00
CA SER A 71 -11.78 4.34 15.80
C SER A 71 -10.70 3.25 15.80
N ILE A 72 -9.72 3.33 14.90
CA ILE A 72 -8.69 2.32 14.67
C ILE A 72 -7.31 2.78 15.16
N VAL A 73 -7.05 4.09 15.13
CA VAL A 73 -5.74 4.68 15.43
C VAL A 73 -5.86 5.79 16.49
N GLU A 74 -4.86 5.94 17.34
CA GLU A 74 -4.87 6.91 18.44
C GLU A 74 -4.50 8.33 17.98
N GLU A 75 -3.82 8.46 16.83
CA GLU A 75 -3.21 9.70 16.36
C GLU A 75 -4.22 10.66 15.70
N LYS A 76 -5.19 11.14 16.50
CA LYS A 76 -6.31 11.97 16.05
C LYS A 76 -5.89 13.24 15.31
N GLU A 77 -4.82 13.91 15.74
CA GLU A 77 -4.32 15.12 15.06
C GLU A 77 -3.83 14.81 13.64
N ILE A 78 -3.13 13.69 13.45
CA ILE A 78 -2.67 13.25 12.13
C ILE A 78 -3.87 12.93 11.24
N VAL A 79 -4.93 12.31 11.81
CA VAL A 79 -6.15 11.96 11.06
C VAL A 79 -6.91 13.19 10.55
N LYS A 80 -6.89 14.30 11.30
CA LYS A 80 -7.52 15.56 10.86
C LYS A 80 -6.90 16.07 9.56
N ASP A 81 -5.58 16.00 9.46
CA ASP A 81 -4.82 16.59 8.35
C ASP A 81 -4.60 15.64 7.17
N LEU A 82 -5.13 14.42 7.22
CA LEU A 82 -4.99 13.48 6.10
C LEU A 82 -5.63 14.04 4.82
N ARG A 83 -4.81 14.15 3.78
CA ARG A 83 -5.18 14.48 2.40
C ARG A 83 -4.73 13.41 1.41
N ARG A 84 -5.28 13.45 0.20
CA ARG A 84 -4.81 12.57 -0.90
C ARG A 84 -3.39 12.96 -1.25
N THR A 85 -2.47 12.00 -1.19
CA THR A 85 -1.05 12.22 -1.51
C THR A 85 -0.53 11.35 -2.65
N LEU A 86 -1.15 10.20 -2.89
CA LEU A 86 -0.77 9.35 -4.02
C LEU A 86 -1.98 8.54 -4.45
N THR A 87 -2.21 8.49 -5.76
CA THR A 87 -3.14 7.56 -6.40
C THR A 87 -2.31 6.46 -7.06
N THR A 88 -2.72 5.21 -6.90
CA THR A 88 -2.02 4.05 -7.46
C THR A 88 -3.01 3.21 -8.26
N ASN A 89 -2.80 3.14 -9.57
CA ASN A 89 -3.60 2.37 -10.53
C ASN A 89 -2.80 1.17 -11.03
N TYR A 90 -3.47 0.03 -11.22
CA TYR A 90 -2.88 -1.20 -11.76
C TYR A 90 -4.00 -2.18 -12.12
N GLN A 91 -3.69 -3.13 -13.00
CA GLN A 91 -4.51 -4.31 -13.23
C GLN A 91 -4.00 -5.44 -12.33
N ARG A 92 -4.91 -6.14 -11.64
CA ARG A 92 -4.55 -7.24 -10.74
C ARG A 92 -5.11 -8.57 -11.20
N THR A 93 -4.21 -9.52 -11.43
CA THR A 93 -4.56 -10.94 -11.53
C THR A 93 -4.30 -11.61 -10.18
N THR A 94 -5.22 -12.48 -9.74
CA THR A 94 -5.09 -13.22 -8.47
C THR A 94 -5.21 -14.71 -8.74
N ILE A 95 -4.17 -15.47 -8.42
CA ILE A 95 -4.13 -16.93 -8.53
C ILE A 95 -4.23 -17.49 -7.11
N VAL A 96 -5.19 -18.40 -6.88
CA VAL A 96 -5.42 -19.04 -5.59
C VAL A 96 -5.19 -20.54 -5.75
N ASP A 97 -4.31 -21.09 -4.91
CA ASP A 97 -4.23 -22.54 -4.69
C ASP A 97 -5.05 -22.87 -3.44
N LEU A 98 -6.19 -23.54 -3.68
CA LEU A 98 -7.13 -23.92 -2.63
C LEU A 98 -6.59 -25.06 -1.76
N ALA A 99 -5.76 -25.95 -2.30
CA ALA A 99 -5.22 -27.09 -1.57
C ALA A 99 -4.22 -26.64 -0.50
N THR A 100 -3.36 -25.68 -0.85
CA THR A 100 -2.36 -25.15 0.08
C THR A 100 -2.81 -23.87 0.80
N GLN A 101 -4.00 -23.35 0.46
CA GLN A 101 -4.52 -22.06 0.92
C GLN A 101 -3.52 -20.91 0.68
N THR A 102 -2.85 -20.95 -0.47
CA THR A 102 -1.87 -19.94 -0.87
C THR A 102 -2.39 -19.11 -2.03
N ARG A 103 -1.90 -17.88 -2.14
CA ARG A 103 -2.34 -16.95 -3.17
C ARG A 103 -1.17 -16.15 -3.70
N MET A 104 -1.10 -16.00 -5.01
CA MET A 104 -0.23 -15.05 -5.68
C MET A 104 -1.08 -13.94 -6.30
N THR A 105 -0.65 -12.69 -6.17
CA THR A 105 -1.22 -11.58 -6.94
C THR A 105 -0.17 -10.97 -7.83
N CYS A 106 -0.55 -10.73 -9.09
CA CYS A 106 0.24 -10.04 -10.10
C CYS A 106 -0.36 -8.66 -10.32
N ASP A 107 0.37 -7.61 -10.01
CA ASP A 107 -0.04 -6.23 -10.31
C ASP A 107 0.75 -5.73 -11.52
N GLU A 108 0.02 -5.44 -12.59
CA GLU A 108 0.54 -5.01 -13.89
C GLU A 108 0.14 -3.56 -14.18
N PHE A 109 0.87 -2.90 -15.08
CA PHE A 109 0.61 -1.51 -15.50
C PHE A 109 0.52 -0.55 -14.30
N LEU A 110 1.47 -0.68 -13.36
CA LEU A 110 1.45 0.14 -12.16
C LEU A 110 1.78 1.60 -12.53
N THR A 111 0.79 2.47 -12.39
CA THR A 111 0.95 3.92 -12.52
C THR A 111 0.65 4.59 -11.18
N CYS A 112 1.52 5.50 -10.76
CA CYS A 112 1.37 6.26 -9.54
C CYS A 112 1.44 7.75 -9.84
N SER A 113 0.46 8.51 -9.34
CA SER A 113 0.40 9.98 -9.48
C SER A 113 0.26 10.63 -8.11
N ASP A 114 1.07 11.65 -7.83
CA ASP A 114 1.06 12.37 -6.55
C ASP A 114 -0.02 13.47 -6.47
N TRP A 115 0.11 14.39 -5.50
CA TRP A 115 -0.81 15.53 -5.35
C TRP A 115 -0.52 16.71 -6.30
N GLU A 116 0.65 16.74 -6.92
CA GLU A 116 1.10 17.72 -7.91
C GLU A 116 0.87 17.25 -9.36
N ASN A 117 0.35 16.02 -9.53
CA ASN A 117 0.15 15.31 -10.78
C ASN A 117 1.45 14.81 -11.44
N ASN A 118 2.58 14.80 -10.72
CA ASN A 118 3.76 14.07 -11.20
C ASN A 118 3.41 12.59 -11.24
N THR A 119 3.79 11.92 -12.33
CA THR A 119 3.37 10.54 -12.61
C THR A 119 4.56 9.67 -12.96
N ILE A 120 4.55 8.46 -12.42
CA ILE A 120 5.48 7.40 -12.79
C ILE A 120 4.73 6.13 -13.16
N SER A 121 5.17 5.47 -14.22
CA SER A 121 4.72 4.14 -14.62
C SER A 121 5.87 3.16 -14.52
N LEU A 122 5.61 1.99 -13.92
CA LEU A 122 6.62 0.94 -13.80
C LEU A 122 6.45 -0.05 -14.97
N PRO A 123 7.52 -0.38 -15.70
CA PRO A 123 7.48 -1.38 -16.77
C PRO A 123 7.44 -2.83 -16.24
N MET A 124 7.46 -3.01 -14.91
CA MET A 124 7.54 -4.31 -14.26
C MET A 124 6.23 -4.72 -13.58
N ILE A 125 6.11 -6.03 -13.36
CA ILE A 125 5.02 -6.64 -12.61
C ILE A 125 5.42 -6.79 -11.15
N ILE A 126 4.54 -6.41 -10.22
CA ILE A 126 4.72 -6.72 -8.80
C ILE A 126 4.01 -8.02 -8.46
N LEU A 127 4.79 -9.04 -8.11
CA LEU A 127 4.29 -10.30 -7.58
C LEU A 127 4.27 -10.25 -6.03
N GLU A 128 3.14 -10.61 -5.43
CA GLU A 128 2.98 -10.75 -3.98
C GLU A 128 2.38 -12.12 -3.67
N THR A 129 3.14 -12.98 -2.96
CA THR A 129 2.69 -14.27 -2.44
C THR A 129 2.13 -14.11 -1.02
N LYS A 130 1.07 -14.85 -0.70
CA LYS A 130 0.47 -14.92 0.64
C LYS A 130 0.15 -16.35 0.99
N SER A 131 0.60 -16.76 2.16
CA SER A 131 0.40 -18.10 2.70
C SER A 131 0.35 -18.06 4.21
N SER A 132 -0.35 -19.04 4.80
CA SER A 132 -0.27 -19.35 6.23
C SER A 132 0.98 -20.19 6.57
N GLN A 133 1.56 -20.86 5.57
CA GLN A 133 2.78 -21.67 5.67
C GLN A 133 3.95 -20.99 4.95
N ASN A 134 5.17 -21.03 5.52
CA ASN A 134 6.35 -20.44 4.90
C ASN A 134 7.47 -21.49 4.73
N PRO A 135 8.10 -21.62 3.54
CA PRO A 135 7.76 -20.98 2.26
C PRO A 135 6.64 -21.69 1.47
N SER A 136 5.84 -20.92 0.71
CA SER A 136 4.73 -21.42 -0.11
C SER A 136 5.18 -22.08 -1.43
N PRO A 137 4.32 -22.86 -2.12
CA PRO A 137 4.63 -23.39 -3.46
C PRO A 137 4.98 -22.30 -4.47
N PHE A 138 4.27 -21.17 -4.44
CA PHE A 138 4.57 -20.02 -5.29
C PHE A 138 5.96 -19.44 -4.99
N ASP A 139 6.36 -19.35 -3.72
CA ASP A 139 7.71 -18.87 -3.37
C ASP A 139 8.79 -19.79 -3.95
N ARG A 140 8.63 -21.11 -3.80
CA ARG A 140 9.58 -22.08 -4.34
C ARG A 140 9.68 -22.02 -5.87
N TRP A 141 8.53 -21.88 -6.54
CA TRP A 141 8.48 -21.72 -8.00
C TRP A 141 9.16 -20.42 -8.45
N LEU A 142 8.93 -19.30 -7.77
CA LEU A 142 9.64 -18.05 -8.06
C LEU A 142 11.15 -18.20 -7.85
N TRP A 143 11.55 -18.89 -6.78
CA TRP A 143 12.97 -19.08 -6.47
C TRP A 143 13.68 -19.96 -7.48
N SER A 144 13.03 -20.99 -8.03
CA SER A 144 13.61 -21.83 -9.09
C SER A 144 13.83 -21.06 -10.40
N HIS A 145 13.13 -19.94 -10.59
CA HIS A 145 13.30 -19.02 -11.72
C HIS A 145 14.21 -17.82 -11.39
N ASN A 146 15.01 -17.92 -10.31
CA ASN A 146 15.91 -16.86 -9.85
C ASN A 146 15.21 -15.54 -9.46
N LEU A 147 13.89 -15.54 -9.27
CA LEU A 147 13.15 -14.40 -8.77
C LEU A 147 13.21 -14.41 -7.24
N ARG A 148 13.87 -13.42 -6.65
CA ARG A 148 14.03 -13.30 -5.19
C ARG A 148 13.16 -12.18 -4.63
N PRO A 149 12.67 -12.32 -3.38
CA PRO A 149 11.83 -11.29 -2.77
C PRO A 149 12.57 -9.96 -2.62
N SER A 150 11.89 -8.88 -2.98
CA SER A 150 12.35 -7.50 -2.76
C SER A 150 11.36 -6.75 -1.86
N ARG A 151 11.88 -5.84 -1.02
CA ARG A 151 11.04 -5.05 -0.12
C ARG A 151 10.43 -3.88 -0.88
N ILE A 152 9.13 -3.94 -1.12
CA ILE A 152 8.41 -2.86 -1.80
C ILE A 152 7.20 -2.39 -1.00
N SER A 153 6.93 -1.10 -1.06
CA SER A 153 5.69 -0.51 -0.60
C SER A 153 5.23 0.44 -1.70
N LYS A 154 4.23 0.05 -2.52
CA LYS A 154 3.74 0.87 -3.64
C LYS A 154 3.71 2.37 -3.31
N TYR A 155 3.00 2.74 -2.24
CA TYR A 155 2.97 4.13 -1.73
C TYR A 155 4.37 4.73 -1.49
N CYS A 156 5.09 4.26 -0.48
CA CYS A 156 6.34 4.89 -0.07
C CYS A 156 7.48 4.77 -1.09
N THR A 157 7.55 3.66 -1.83
CA THR A 157 8.58 3.43 -2.84
C THR A 157 8.38 4.41 -3.99
N THR A 158 7.18 4.48 -4.58
CA THR A 158 6.95 5.39 -5.71
C THR A 158 6.93 6.84 -5.28
N LEU A 159 6.46 7.16 -4.07
CA LEU A 159 6.51 8.53 -3.56
C LEU A 159 7.96 9.02 -3.38
N ALA A 160 8.87 8.18 -2.90
CA ALA A 160 10.29 8.52 -2.81
C ALA A 160 11.01 8.54 -4.18
N VAL A 161 10.39 8.00 -5.23
CA VAL A 161 10.90 8.14 -6.61
C VAL A 161 10.42 9.46 -7.22
N LEU A 162 9.15 9.82 -7.02
CA LEU A 162 8.58 11.10 -7.47
C LEU A 162 9.19 12.30 -6.73
N HIS A 163 9.56 12.10 -5.47
CA HIS A 163 10.16 13.12 -4.60
C HIS A 163 11.48 12.59 -3.99
N PRO A 164 12.61 12.68 -4.72
CA PRO A 164 13.91 12.13 -4.30
C PRO A 164 14.48 12.71 -2.99
N GLU A 165 13.99 13.88 -2.55
CA GLU A 165 14.33 14.49 -1.26
C GLU A 165 13.75 13.72 -0.06
N LEU A 166 12.75 12.87 -0.29
CA LEU A 166 12.13 12.08 0.77
C LEU A 166 12.99 10.87 1.18
N PRO A 167 12.93 10.46 2.46
CA PRO A 167 13.67 9.30 2.92
C PRO A 167 13.16 8.03 2.25
N SER A 168 14.04 7.35 1.51
CA SER A 168 13.76 6.05 0.89
C SER A 168 14.17 4.87 1.76
N ASN A 169 15.20 5.01 2.60
CA ASN A 169 15.71 4.06 3.60
C ASN A 169 15.53 2.57 3.20
N LYS A 170 14.42 1.97 3.66
CA LYS A 170 14.04 0.56 3.45
C LYS A 170 13.89 0.15 1.98
N TRP A 171 13.65 1.12 1.11
CA TRP A 171 13.35 0.93 -0.30
C TRP A 171 14.51 1.38 -1.19
N ASN A 172 15.63 1.85 -0.62
CA ASN A 172 16.75 2.39 -1.39
C ASN A 172 17.29 1.37 -2.42
N THR A 173 17.49 0.12 -2.01
CA THR A 173 17.89 -0.96 -2.93
C THR A 173 16.85 -1.18 -4.02
N THR A 174 15.56 -1.28 -3.67
CA THR A 174 14.48 -1.46 -4.65
C THR A 174 14.40 -0.29 -5.63
N ILE A 175 14.62 0.94 -5.18
CA ILE A 175 14.67 2.10 -6.08
C ILE A 175 15.86 1.94 -7.02
N LYS A 176 17.09 1.84 -6.52
CA LYS A 176 18.30 1.74 -7.34
C LYS A 176 18.32 0.59 -8.36
N THR A 177 17.63 -0.51 -8.06
CA THR A 177 17.60 -1.68 -8.94
C THR A 177 16.51 -1.59 -10.01
N TYR A 178 15.44 -0.83 -9.78
CA TYR A 178 14.19 -0.96 -10.54
C TYR A 178 13.59 0.38 -11.00
N PHE A 179 14.17 1.51 -10.60
CA PHE A 179 13.73 2.87 -10.91
C PHE A 179 14.93 3.74 -11.24
#